data_AF-A0A7S1WFP8-F1
#
_entry.id   AF-A0A7S1WFP8-F1
#
_cell.length_a   1.000
_cell.length_b   1.000
_cell.length_c   1.000
_cell.angle_alpha   90.00
_cell.angle_beta   90.00
_cell.angle_gamma   90.00
#
_symmetry.space_group_name_H-M   'P 1'
#
loop_
_entity.id
_entity.type
_entity.pdbx_description
1 polymer ?
#
loop_
_entity_poly.entity_id
_entity_poly.type
_entity_poly.pdbx_seq_one_letter_code
_entity_poly.pdbx_strand_id
1 'polypeptide(L)'
;RPSLSLVQVLRLQEELCVAFMDADFQERLEELEATHGKAQEGLTSEHKQLFLTVEDAILPRYGLERGQKGVRQMLAEFDRFAENEEVCSKRSMINETLGLEPPEAAGGQEATAAAEESGDE
;
A
#
# COMPACT_ATOMS: atom_id res chain seq x y z
N ARG A 1 -7.33 -19.62 0.95
CA ARG A 1 -6.52 -18.44 0.52
C ARG A 1 -6.90 -18.15 -0.91
N PRO A 2 -7.38 -16.94 -1.24
CA PRO A 2 -7.46 -16.54 -2.65
C PRO A 2 -6.05 -16.58 -3.25
N SER A 3 -5.92 -17.04 -4.49
CA SER A 3 -4.66 -17.06 -5.22
C SER A 3 -4.83 -16.24 -6.49
N LEU A 4 -4.33 -15.01 -6.47
CA LEU A 4 -4.37 -14.13 -7.62
C LEU A 4 -3.33 -14.55 -8.65
N SER A 5 -3.69 -14.38 -9.92
CA SER A 5 -2.73 -14.45 -11.03
C SER A 5 -1.87 -13.19 -11.07
N LEU A 6 -0.70 -13.27 -11.72
CA LEU A 6 0.17 -12.10 -11.95
C LEU A 6 -0.59 -10.93 -12.58
N VAL A 7 -1.42 -11.20 -13.60
CA VAL A 7 -2.25 -10.17 -14.26
C VAL A 7 -3.22 -9.51 -13.29
N GLN A 8 -3.80 -10.27 -12.36
CA GLN A 8 -4.69 -9.71 -11.34
C GLN A 8 -3.92 -8.87 -10.31
N VAL A 9 -2.73 -9.30 -9.90
CA VAL A 9 -1.87 -8.53 -9.00
C VAL A 9 -1.46 -7.20 -9.63
N LEU A 10 -0.99 -7.21 -10.88
CA LEU A 10 -0.61 -5.99 -11.60
C LEU A 10 -1.77 -5.02 -11.76
N ARG A 11 -2.97 -5.53 -12.09
CA ARG A 11 -4.19 -4.70 -12.16
C ARG A 11 -4.59 -4.16 -10.79
N LEU A 12 -4.49 -4.96 -9.73
CA LEU A 12 -4.79 -4.52 -8.37
C LEU A 12 -3.87 -3.38 -7.96
N GLN A 13 -2.56 -3.50 -8.21
CA GLN A 13 -1.60 -2.43 -7.94
C GLN A 13 -1.88 -1.17 -8.77
N GLU A 14 -2.26 -1.33 -10.04
CA GLU A 14 -2.63 -0.19 -10.90
C GLU A 14 -3.88 0.53 -10.39
N GLU A 15 -4.94 -0.20 -10.02
CA GLU A 15 -6.15 0.41 -9.45
C GLU A 15 -5.86 1.14 -8.12
N LEU A 16 -5.01 0.55 -7.27
CA LEU A 16 -4.57 1.19 -6.02
C LEU A 16 -3.75 2.45 -6.29
N CYS A 17 -2.78 2.39 -7.21
CA CYS A 17 -1.96 3.54 -7.57
C CYS A 17 -2.83 4.70 -8.07
N VAL A 18 -3.76 4.43 -8.98
CA VAL A 18 -4.69 5.47 -9.50
C VAL A 18 -5.54 6.04 -8.37
N ALA A 19 -6.06 5.21 -7.48
CA ALA A 19 -6.92 5.67 -6.39
C ALA A 19 -6.13 6.45 -5.31
N PHE A 20 -4.88 6.10 -5.06
CA PHE A 20 -4.01 6.86 -4.16
C PHE A 20 -3.50 8.15 -4.79
N MET A 21 -3.36 8.23 -6.12
CA MET A 21 -3.05 9.47 -6.83
C MET A 21 -4.25 10.42 -6.96
N ASP A 22 -5.44 10.02 -6.49
CA ASP A 22 -6.63 10.85 -6.53
C ASP A 22 -6.43 12.15 -5.72
N ALA A 23 -6.90 13.27 -6.27
CA ALA A 23 -6.69 14.59 -5.68
C ALA A 23 -7.30 14.70 -4.28
N ASP A 24 -8.49 14.14 -4.07
CA ASP A 24 -9.17 14.19 -2.77
C ASP A 24 -8.44 13.32 -1.74
N PHE A 25 -7.84 12.22 -2.18
CA PHE A 25 -7.01 11.38 -1.31
C PHE A 25 -5.71 12.09 -0.93
N GLN A 26 -5.01 12.68 -1.90
CA GLN A 26 -3.74 13.37 -1.67
C GLN A 26 -3.92 14.61 -0.79
N GLU A 27 -5.00 15.38 -0.97
CA GLU A 27 -5.34 16.51 -0.09
C GLU A 27 -5.51 16.04 1.37
N ARG A 28 -6.25 14.94 1.59
CA ARG A 28 -6.42 14.37 2.94
C ARG A 28 -5.12 13.83 3.52
N LEU A 29 -4.26 13.25 2.69
CA LEU A 29 -2.95 12.76 3.11
C LEU A 29 -2.06 13.94 3.53
N GLU A 30 -2.03 15.03 2.77
CA GLU A 30 -1.28 16.24 3.12
C GLU A 30 -1.78 16.87 4.43
N GLU A 31 -3.09 16.99 4.62
CA GLU A 31 -3.68 17.49 5.88
C GLU A 31 -3.29 16.61 7.08
N LEU A 32 -3.29 15.29 6.87
CA LEU A 32 -2.91 14.33 7.89
C LEU A 32 -1.42 14.43 8.23
N GLU A 33 -0.56 14.49 7.21
CA GLU A 33 0.89 14.63 7.39
C GLU A 33 1.27 15.97 8.04
N ALA A 34 0.52 17.05 7.76
CA ALA A 34 0.71 18.33 8.44
C ALA A 34 0.45 18.26 9.95
N THR A 35 -0.38 17.32 10.39
CA THR A 35 -0.76 17.14 11.80
C THR A 35 0.11 16.09 12.50
N HIS A 36 0.39 14.97 11.83
CA HIS A 36 1.02 13.79 12.42
C HIS A 36 2.47 13.56 11.98
N GLY A 37 2.98 14.33 11.03
CA GLY A 37 4.25 14.08 10.36
C GLY A 37 4.09 13.11 9.19
N LYS A 38 5.15 12.94 8.41
CA LYS A 38 5.11 12.11 7.20
C LYS A 38 4.93 10.63 7.51
N ALA A 39 4.25 9.91 6.62
CA ALA A 39 4.02 8.47 6.79
C ALA A 39 5.34 7.67 6.90
N GLN A 40 6.38 8.05 6.15
CA GLN A 40 7.74 7.48 6.23
C GLN A 40 8.42 7.67 7.61
N GLU A 41 8.08 8.73 8.36
CA GLU A 41 8.70 9.04 9.65
C GLU A 41 7.98 8.33 10.80
N GLY A 42 6.67 8.09 10.63
CA GLY A 42 5.85 7.40 11.61
C GLY A 42 4.47 7.07 11.07
N LEU A 43 4.29 5.83 10.62
CA LEU A 43 3.02 5.36 10.12
C LEU A 43 1.98 5.24 11.26
N THR A 44 1.16 6.29 11.41
CA THR A 44 0.14 6.35 12.47
C THR A 44 -1.12 5.54 12.13
N SER A 45 -1.99 5.35 13.12
CA SER A 45 -3.28 4.69 12.94
C SER A 45 -4.19 5.44 11.96
N GLU A 46 -4.11 6.77 11.94
CA GLU A 46 -4.85 7.63 11.03
C GLU A 46 -4.40 7.44 9.57
N HIS A 47 -3.08 7.29 9.33
CA HIS A 47 -2.56 6.96 8.00
C HIS A 47 -3.12 5.63 7.52
N LYS A 48 -3.03 4.61 8.38
CA LYS A 48 -3.58 3.27 8.08
C LYS A 48 -5.08 3.31 7.82
N GLN A 49 -5.84 4.15 8.55
CA GLN A 49 -7.27 4.31 8.31
C GLN A 49 -7.56 4.98 6.97
N LEU A 50 -6.82 6.04 6.61
CA LEU A 50 -6.95 6.72 5.32
C LEU A 50 -6.67 5.75 4.17
N PHE A 51 -5.58 4.99 4.25
CA PHE A 51 -5.21 4.00 3.23
C PHE A 51 -6.29 2.92 3.10
N LEU A 52 -6.80 2.45 4.23
CA LEU A 52 -7.82 1.42 4.28
C LEU A 52 -9.13 1.87 3.59
N THR A 53 -9.45 3.17 3.55
CA THR A 53 -10.64 3.65 2.84
C THR A 53 -10.59 3.34 1.34
N VAL A 54 -9.41 3.40 0.74
CA VAL A 54 -9.16 3.08 -0.67
C VAL A 54 -9.09 1.56 -0.86
N GLU A 55 -8.32 0.88 -0.02
CA GLU A 55 -8.14 -0.57 -0.09
C GLU A 55 -9.48 -1.31 0.06
N ASP A 56 -10.35 -0.89 0.99
CA ASP A 56 -11.67 -1.52 1.21
C ASP A 56 -12.64 -1.40 0.02
N ALA A 57 -12.44 -0.39 -0.84
CA ALA A 57 -13.22 -0.24 -2.05
C ALA A 57 -12.75 -1.19 -3.17
N ILE A 58 -11.44 -1.50 -3.21
CA ILE A 58 -10.80 -2.23 -4.31
C ILE A 58 -10.69 -3.73 -4.00
N LEU A 59 -10.20 -4.09 -2.82
CA LEU A 59 -9.90 -5.48 -2.41
C LEU A 59 -11.04 -6.48 -2.70
N PRO A 60 -12.32 -6.18 -2.40
CA PRO A 60 -13.43 -7.11 -2.66
C PRO A 60 -13.60 -7.48 -4.13
N ARG A 61 -13.19 -6.61 -5.06
CA ARG A 61 -13.30 -6.85 -6.52
C ARG A 61 -12.38 -7.98 -6.99
N TYR A 62 -11.35 -8.28 -6.20
CA TYR A 62 -10.38 -9.36 -6.44
C TYR A 62 -10.65 -10.60 -5.56
N GLY A 63 -11.77 -10.62 -4.83
CA GLY A 63 -12.09 -11.70 -3.90
C GLY A 63 -11.26 -11.69 -2.62
N LEU A 64 -10.63 -10.56 -2.31
CA LEU A 64 -9.96 -10.30 -1.03
C LEU A 64 -10.97 -9.74 -0.02
N GLU A 65 -10.70 -9.94 1.26
CA GLU A 65 -11.58 -9.41 2.32
C GLU A 65 -11.46 -7.89 2.45
N ARG A 66 -12.43 -7.25 3.10
CA ARG A 66 -12.30 -5.87 3.56
C ARG A 66 -11.50 -5.82 4.87
N GLY A 67 -11.03 -4.64 5.21
CA GLY A 67 -10.27 -4.36 6.40
C GLY A 67 -8.83 -4.85 6.34
N GLN A 68 -8.17 -4.74 7.48
CA GLN A 68 -6.76 -5.13 7.69
C GLN A 68 -6.45 -6.58 7.27
N LYS A 69 -7.45 -7.48 7.31
CA LYS A 69 -7.29 -8.86 6.85
C LYS A 69 -7.11 -8.94 5.33
N GLY A 70 -7.86 -8.13 4.57
CA GLY A 70 -7.70 -8.00 3.13
C GLY A 70 -6.36 -7.43 2.74
N VAL A 71 -5.91 -6.39 3.43
CA VAL A 71 -4.59 -5.79 3.23
C VAL A 71 -3.48 -6.82 3.42
N ARG A 72 -3.53 -7.62 4.49
CA ARG A 72 -2.56 -8.73 4.69
C ARG A 72 -2.62 -9.79 3.59
N GLN A 73 -3.81 -10.10 3.07
CA GLN A 73 -3.94 -11.02 1.93
C GLN A 73 -3.32 -10.42 0.67
N MET A 74 -3.56 -9.13 0.40
CA MET A 74 -2.97 -8.39 -0.72
C MET A 74 -1.44 -8.39 -0.65
N LEU A 75 -0.86 -8.00 0.49
CA LEU A 75 0.59 -7.99 0.67
C LEU A 75 1.21 -9.38 0.44
N ALA A 76 0.57 -10.43 0.97
CA ALA A 76 1.01 -11.81 0.72
C ALA A 76 0.93 -12.20 -0.77
N GLU A 77 -0.05 -11.71 -1.53
CA GLU A 77 -0.11 -11.92 -2.98
C GLU A 77 0.95 -11.12 -3.72
N PHE A 78 1.32 -9.92 -3.26
CA PHE A 78 2.42 -9.14 -3.83
C PHE A 78 3.78 -9.83 -3.59
N ASP A 79 4.01 -10.32 -2.38
CA ASP A 79 5.25 -11.03 -2.02
C ASP A 79 5.45 -12.30 -2.85
N ARG A 80 4.37 -12.97 -3.23
CA ARG A 80 4.43 -14.15 -4.13
C ARG A 80 5.00 -13.84 -5.52
N PHE A 81 4.96 -12.57 -5.94
CA PHE A 81 5.52 -12.10 -7.20
C PHE A 81 6.66 -11.09 -6.99
N ALA A 82 7.33 -11.11 -5.84
CA ALA A 82 8.44 -10.20 -5.54
C ALA A 82 9.66 -10.33 -6.49
N GLU A 83 9.78 -11.45 -7.21
CA GLU A 83 10.80 -11.61 -8.26
C GLU A 83 10.41 -10.96 -9.59
N ASN A 84 9.16 -10.50 -9.72
CA ASN A 84 8.68 -9.82 -10.92
C ASN A 84 8.97 -8.32 -10.84
N GLU A 85 9.80 -7.83 -11.77
CA GLU A 85 10.22 -6.43 -11.83
C GLU A 85 9.03 -5.44 -11.92
N GLU A 86 7.97 -5.80 -12.66
CA GLU A 86 6.80 -4.94 -12.82
C GLU A 86 5.99 -4.82 -11.53
N VAL A 87 5.84 -5.93 -10.79
CA VAL A 87 5.19 -5.93 -9.46
C VAL A 87 5.99 -5.09 -8.47
N CYS A 88 7.32 -5.22 -8.48
CA CYS A 88 8.20 -4.42 -7.62
C CYS A 88 8.14 -2.93 -7.97
N SER A 89 8.22 -2.58 -9.26
CA SER A 89 8.12 -1.19 -9.72
C SER A 89 6.78 -0.56 -9.31
N LYS A 90 5.65 -1.27 -9.49
CA LYS A 90 4.34 -0.78 -9.07
C LYS A 90 4.22 -0.65 -7.55
N ARG A 91 4.84 -1.55 -6.78
CA ARG A 91 4.86 -1.45 -5.32
C ARG A 91 5.60 -0.19 -4.87
N SER A 92 6.76 0.10 -5.44
CA SER A 92 7.51 1.32 -5.14
C SER A 92 6.71 2.57 -5.50
N MET A 93 6.08 2.62 -6.68
CA MET A 93 5.20 3.75 -7.03
C MET A 93 4.06 3.98 -6.03
N ILE A 94 3.44 2.91 -5.52
CA ILE A 94 2.42 3.01 -4.48
C ILE A 94 3.02 3.56 -3.18
N ASN A 95 4.17 3.03 -2.74
CA ASN A 95 4.82 3.49 -1.51
C ASN A 95 5.24 4.96 -1.59
N GLU A 96 5.76 5.40 -2.73
CA GLU A 96 6.08 6.81 -2.99
C GLU A 96 4.83 7.69 -2.95
N THR A 97 3.74 7.26 -3.59
CA THR A 97 2.45 7.98 -3.60
C THR A 97 1.84 8.12 -2.21
N LEU A 98 2.08 7.12 -1.35
CA LEU A 98 1.63 7.12 0.04
C LEU A 98 2.59 7.86 1.00
N GLY A 99 3.70 8.41 0.50
CA GLY A 99 4.71 9.06 1.34
C GLY A 99 5.47 8.09 2.25
N LEU A 100 5.44 6.78 1.96
CA LEU A 100 6.14 5.73 2.70
C LEU A 100 7.60 5.56 2.26
N GLU A 101 7.89 5.90 1.00
CA GLU A 101 9.22 5.92 0.44
C GLU A 101 9.52 7.31 -0.13
N PRO A 102 10.76 7.81 0.01
CA PRO A 102 11.16 9.00 -0.74
C PRO A 102 11.10 8.69 -2.24
N PRO A 103 10.75 9.67 -3.10
CA PRO A 103 10.77 9.46 -4.54
C PRO A 103 12.16 8.98 -4.93
N GLU A 104 12.24 7.82 -5.58
CA GLU A 104 13.51 7.14 -5.83
C GLU A 104 14.47 8.09 -6.57
N ALA A 105 15.45 8.62 -5.84
CA ALA A 105 16.56 9.34 -6.44
C ALA A 105 17.50 8.31 -7.07
N ALA A 106 17.06 7.70 -8.18
CA ALA A 106 17.79 6.75 -9.02
C ALA A 106 18.89 5.96 -8.29
N GLY A 107 18.51 4.86 -7.63
CA GLY A 107 19.45 3.84 -7.18
C GLY A 107 19.40 3.52 -5.70
N GLY A 108 18.81 2.37 -5.37
CA GLY A 108 19.12 1.63 -4.15
C GLY A 108 17.93 0.87 -3.58
N GLN A 109 17.97 -0.45 -3.73
CA GLN A 109 17.02 -1.41 -3.18
C GLN A 109 16.89 -1.35 -1.64
N GLU A 110 15.75 -1.88 -1.18
CA GLU A 110 15.40 -2.34 0.17
C GLU A 110 14.74 -1.34 1.13
N ALA A 111 13.40 -1.39 1.17
CA ALA A 111 12.59 -1.10 2.37
C ALA A 111 11.73 -2.35 2.65
N THR A 112 12.33 -3.36 3.27
CA THR A 112 12.14 -3.76 4.68
C THR A 112 10.69 -3.85 5.13
N ALA A 113 10.27 -5.09 5.38
CA ALA A 113 9.09 -5.44 6.15
C ALA A 113 9.04 -4.68 7.49
N ALA A 114 7.97 -3.92 7.70
CA ALA A 114 7.46 -3.50 9.00
C ALA A 114 5.95 -3.33 8.82
N ALA A 115 5.06 -4.08 9.47
CA ALA A 115 5.04 -4.28 10.90
C ALA A 115 4.67 -5.72 11.26
N GLU A 116 5.62 -6.41 11.89
CA GLU A 116 5.29 -7.41 12.88
C GLU A 116 4.58 -6.72 14.06
N GLU A 117 3.37 -7.22 14.33
CA GLU A 117 2.82 -7.49 15.64
C GLU A 117 3.51 -6.78 16.84
N SER A 118 2.95 -5.64 17.25
CA SER A 118 3.04 -5.20 18.65
C SER A 118 1.72 -5.60 19.33
N GLY A 119 1.86 -6.41 20.37
CA GLY A 119 0.77 -7.12 21.03
C GLY A 119 -0.16 -6.29 21.90
N ASP A 120 -1.22 -6.98 22.31
CA ASP A 120 -2.11 -6.81 23.47
C ASP A 120 -3.15 -7.95 23.29
N GLU A 121 -3.34 -8.96 24.13
CA GLU A 121 -3.04 -9.27 25.53
C GLU A 121 -3.12 -10.80 25.71
#